data_AF-A0A401KLL7-F1
#
_entry.id   AF-A0A401KLL7-F1
#
_cell.length_a   1.000
_cell.length_b   1.000
_cell.length_c   1.000
_cell.angle_alpha   90.00
_cell.angle_beta   90.00
_cell.angle_gamma   90.00
#
_symmetry.space_group_name_H-M   'P 1'
#
loop_
_entity.id
_entity.type
_entity.pdbx_description
1 polymer ?
#
loop_
_entity_poly.entity_id
_entity_poly.type
_entity_poly.pdbx_seq_one_letter_code
_entity_poly.pdbx_strand_id
1 'polypeptide(L)' 'MTDPRPDYREIYIQMMTNLGNAYTTFGPKSPQYQSIAEMVKEFTRRVEKDMKERNCRDLDDTLSSAMEFLKIGEGP' A
#
# COMPACT_ATOMS: atom_id res chain seq x y z
N MET A 1 1.76 1.02 20.98
CA MET A 1 2.26 -0.07 20.13
C MET A 1 2.56 0.54 18.78
N THR A 2 3.83 0.59 18.39
CA THR A 2 4.24 1.06 17.06
C THR A 2 3.66 0.08 16.06
N ASP A 3 2.84 0.60 15.17
CA ASP A 3 2.25 -0.18 14.13
C ASP A 3 3.37 -0.82 13.27
N PRO A 4 3.42 -2.15 13.11
CA PRO A 4 4.46 -2.82 12.34
C PRO A 4 4.34 -2.58 10.83
N ARG A 5 3.37 -1.75 10.40
CA ARG A 5 3.19 -1.39 8.99
C ARG A 5 4.43 -0.69 8.45
N PRO A 6 4.88 -1.06 7.24
CA PRO A 6 5.88 -0.28 6.51
C PRO A 6 5.38 1.15 6.34
N ASP A 7 6.22 2.14 6.61
CA ASP A 7 5.93 3.53 6.25
C ASP A 7 6.03 3.67 4.73
N TYR A 8 4.92 3.36 4.05
CA TYR A 8 4.83 3.45 2.60
C TYR A 8 5.15 4.85 2.08
N ARG A 9 4.90 5.89 2.88
CA ARG A 9 5.19 7.27 2.51
C ARG A 9 6.69 7.51 2.52
N GLU A 10 7.38 7.10 3.58
CA GLU A 10 8.82 7.27 3.71
C GLU A 10 9.58 6.47 2.63
N ILE A 11 9.15 5.23 2.37
CA ILE A 11 9.71 4.40 1.29
C ILE A 11 9.48 5.03 -0.08
N TYR A 12 8.27 5.55 -0.35
CA TYR A 12 7.96 6.22 -1.61
C TYR A 12 8.82 7.47 -1.84
N ILE A 13 8.98 8.30 -0.80
CA ILE A 13 9.83 9.49 -0.86
C ILE A 13 11.26 9.09 -1.25
N GLN A 14 11.82 8.08 -0.59
CA GLN A 14 13.19 7.62 -0.88
C GLN A 14 13.33 7.09 -2.32
N MET A 15 12.35 6.34 -2.80
CA MET A 15 12.34 5.84 -4.19
C MET A 15 12.28 6.99 -5.20
N MET A 16 11.46 8.01 -4.95
CA MET A 16 11.35 9.19 -5.82
C MET A 16 12.62 10.04 -5.81
N THR A 17 13.27 10.21 -4.66
CA THR A 17 14.59 10.85 -4.56
C THR A 17 15.62 10.10 -5.41
N ASN A 18 15.68 8.77 -5.29
CA ASN A 18 16.61 7.95 -6.07
C ASN A 18 16.31 8.01 -7.57
N LEU A 19 15.04 8.03 -7.96
CA LEU A 19 14.62 8.17 -9.35
C LEU A 19 15.03 9.53 -9.94
N GLY A 20 14.84 10.62 -9.19
CA GLY A 20 15.28 11.96 -9.57
C GLY A 20 16.80 12.08 -9.70
N ASN A 21 17.54 11.45 -8.78
CA ASN A 21 19.00 11.37 -8.85
C ASN A 21 19.46 10.59 -10.08
N ALA A 22 18.84 9.44 -10.38
CA ALA A 22 19.17 8.64 -11.55
C ALA A 22 18.82 9.35 -12.86
N TYR A 23 17.71 10.09 -12.89
CA TYR A 23 17.34 10.93 -14.04
C TYR A 23 18.41 11.99 -14.30
N THR A 24 18.84 12.68 -13.25
CA THR A 24 19.82 13.77 -13.35
C THR A 24 21.19 13.26 -13.78
N THR A 25 21.64 12.13 -13.23
CA THR A 25 22.98 11.59 -13.46
C THR A 25 23.10 10.79 -14.75
N PHE A 26 22.13 9.94 -15.06
CA PHE A 26 22.23 8.95 -16.14
C PHE A 26 21.24 9.21 -17.28
N GLY A 27 20.22 10.04 -17.05
CA GLY A 27 19.15 10.32 -18.01
C GLY A 27 18.05 9.26 -18.06
N PRO A 28 16.90 9.58 -18.67
CA PRO A 28 15.69 8.76 -18.62
C PRO A 28 15.73 7.46 -19.43
N LYS A 29 16.68 7.32 -20.37
CA LYS A 29 16.88 6.09 -21.16
C LYS A 29 17.89 5.13 -20.54
N SER A 30 18.49 5.52 -19.40
CA SER A 30 19.50 4.69 -18.74
C SER A 30 18.88 3.46 -18.07
N PRO A 31 19.62 2.33 -18.01
CA PRO A 31 19.19 1.15 -17.26
C PRO A 31 18.94 1.47 -15.78
N GLN A 32 19.71 2.36 -15.18
CA GLN A 32 19.58 2.77 -13.77
C GLN A 32 18.25 3.47 -13.52
N TYR A 33 17.92 4.47 -14.35
CA TYR A 33 16.64 5.17 -14.24
C TYR A 33 15.46 4.21 -14.50
N GLN A 34 15.55 3.38 -15.54
CA GLN A 34 14.48 2.44 -15.89
C GLN A 34 14.26 1.39 -14.79
N SER A 35 15.31 0.86 -14.19
CA SER A 35 15.22 -0.10 -13.09
C SER A 35 14.53 0.52 -11.86
N ILE A 36 14.89 1.75 -11.49
CA ILE A 36 14.23 2.43 -10.37
C ILE A 36 12.77 2.75 -10.71
N ALA A 37 12.47 3.16 -11.94
CA ALA A 37 11.11 3.43 -12.38
C ALA A 37 10.21 2.18 -12.29
N GLU A 38 10.72 1.01 -12.68
CA GLU A 38 9.98 -0.25 -12.52
C GLU A 38 9.78 -0.62 -11.05
N MET A 39 10.78 -0.38 -10.18
CA MET A 39 10.60 -0.57 -8.73
C MET A 39 9.50 0.33 -8.15
N VAL A 40 9.43 1.60 -8.57
CA VAL A 40 8.37 2.52 -8.12
C VAL A 40 6.98 2.03 -8.57
N LYS A 41 6.86 1.56 -9.81
CA LYS A 41 5.58 1.01 -10.33
C LYS A 41 5.14 -0.22 -9.54
N GLU A 42 6.05 -1.17 -9.33
CA GLU A 42 5.76 -2.39 -8.57
C GLU A 42 5.40 -2.07 -7.11
N PHE A 43 6.13 -1.14 -6.49
CA PHE A 43 5.82 -0.66 -5.14
C PHE A 43 4.40 -0.08 -5.07
N THR A 44 4.03 0.79 -6.00
CA THR A 44 2.69 1.41 -6.04
C THR A 44 1.59 0.37 -6.18
N ARG A 45 1.78 -0.65 -7.03
CA ARG A 45 0.83 -1.77 -7.18
C ARG A 45 0.67 -2.59 -5.90
N ARG A 46 1.77 -2.83 -5.18
CA ARG A 46 1.73 -3.55 -3.89
C ARG A 46 0.98 -2.78 -2.82
N VAL A 47 1.22 -1.47 -2.73
CA VAL A 47 0.49 -0.59 -1.80
C VAL A 47 -0.99 -0.57 -2.13
N GLU A 48 -1.36 -0.45 -3.40
CA GLU A 48 -2.78 -0.48 -3.81
C GLU A 48 -3.44 -1.82 -3.45
N LYS A 49 -2.75 -2.94 -3.69
CA LYS A 49 -3.25 -4.28 -3.33
C LYS A 49 -3.42 -4.42 -1.82
N ASP A 50 -2.43 -4.04 -1.04
CA ASP A 50 -2.48 -4.11 0.42
C ASP A 50 -3.58 -3.20 1.00
N MET A 51 -3.78 -2.00 0.44
CA MET A 51 -4.90 -1.13 0.82
C MET A 51 -6.26 -1.76 0.51
N LYS A 52 -6.42 -2.40 -0.65
CA LYS A 52 -7.66 -3.10 -1.02
C LYS A 52 -7.94 -4.30 -0.11
N GLU A 53 -6.93 -5.12 0.15
CA GLU A 53 -7.07 -6.28 1.04
C GLU A 53 -7.41 -5.86 2.48
N ARG A 54 -6.85 -4.75 2.96
CA ARG A 54 -7.19 -4.19 4.27
C ARG A 54 -8.62 -3.69 4.33
N ASN A 55 -9.06 -2.91 3.33
CA ASN A 55 -10.44 -2.44 3.27
C ASN A 55 -11.45 -3.60 3.18
N CYS A 56 -11.11 -4.70 2.49
CA CYS A 56 -11.96 -5.89 2.48
C CYS A 56 -12.03 -6.56 3.86
N ARG A 57 -10.92 -6.67 4.59
CA ARG A 57 -10.93 -7.25 5.95
C ARG A 57 -11.70 -6.37 6.93
N ASP A 58 -11.48 -5.06 6.91
CA ASP A 58 -12.22 -4.13 7.78
C ASP A 58 -13.72 -4.14 7.47
N LEU A 59 -14.10 -4.29 6.20
CA LEU A 59 -15.50 -4.43 5.79
C LEU A 59 -16.10 -5.78 6.25
N ASP A 60 -15.37 -6.89 6.14
CA ASP A 60 -15.81 -8.21 6.62
C ASP A 60 -15.96 -8.24 8.15
N ASP A 61 -15.05 -7.60 8.90
CA ASP A 61 -15.14 -7.48 10.36
C ASP A 61 -16.33 -6.58 10.77
N THR A 62 -16.57 -5.50 10.02
CA THR A 62 -17.72 -4.61 10.24
C THR A 62 -19.04 -5.30 9.91
N LEU A 63 -19.10 -6.05 8.80
CA LEU A 63 -20.27 -6.83 8.40
C LEU A 63 -20.54 -7.98 9.37
N SER A 64 -19.49 -8.69 9.84
CA SER A 64 -19.63 -9.73 10.86
C SER A 64 -20.17 -9.15 12.16
N SER A 65 -19.64 -8.00 12.60
CA SER A 65 -20.14 -7.30 13.78
C SER A 65 -21.61 -6.89 13.61
N ALA A 66 -21.98 -6.32 12.47
CA ALA A 66 -23.35 -5.94 12.18
C ALA A 66 -24.31 -7.15 12.14
N MET A 67 -23.86 -8.28 11.61
CA MET A 67 -24.63 -9.54 11.60
C MET A 67 -24.80 -10.13 13.01
N GLU A 68 -23.79 -10.05 13.88
CA GLU A 68 -23.91 -10.45 15.28
C GLU A 68 -24.90 -9.55 16.05
N PHE A 69 -24.85 -8.23 15.83
CA PHE A 69 -25.81 -7.30 16.43
C PHE A 69 -27.26 -7.63 16.04
N LEU A 70 -27.50 -8.05 14.79
CA LEU A 70 -28.84 -8.47 14.33
C LEU A 70 -29.30 -9.79 14.98
N LYS A 71 -28.39 -10.71 15.31
CA LYS A 71 -28.70 -11.95 16.05
C LYS A 71 -29.06 -11.72 17.51
N ILE A 72 -28.56 -10.64 18.14
CA ILE A 72 -28.87 -10.29 19.53
C ILE A 72 -30.31 -9.74 19.69
N GLY A 73 -30.99 -9.41 18.57
CA GLY A 73 -32.39 -8.99 18.55
C GLY A 73 -33.42 -10.12 18.48
N GLU A 74 -33.00 -11.35 18.18
CA GLU A 74 -33.86 -12.54 18.24
C GLU A 74 -33.76 -13.15 19.65
N GLY A 75 -34.46 -12.53 20.60
CA GLY A 75 -34.78 -13.15 21.88
C GLY A 75 -35.68 -14.39 21.71
N PRO A 76 -35.72 -15.30 22.71
CA PRO A 76 -36.38 -16.62 22.64
C PRO A 76 -37.88 -16.58 22.35
#